data_AF-A0A316BAA0-F1
#
_entry.id   AF-A0A316BAA0-F1
#
_cell.length_a   1.000
_cell.length_b   1.000
_cell.length_c   1.000
_cell.angle_alpha   90.00
_cell.angle_beta   90.00
_cell.angle_gamma   90.00
#
_symmetry.space_group_name_H-M   'P 1'
#
loop_
_entity.id
_entity.type
_entity.pdbx_description
1 polymer ?
#
loop_
_entity_poly.entity_id
_entity_poly.type
_entity_poly.pdbx_seq_one_letter_code
_entity_poly.pdbx_strand_id
1 'polypeptide(L)'
;MRYAPEDKKYYFSTEMILSKDGSEASYEHFKAYQQEMLAHPKSWFAGYSKTVDGEPQNPVPGIIIGVAFFAGILCSIFCLCLQRFEYLPWILGAVMVLLGVSSLLMAGTSAKKFEGFAESALCQRIEGVIGILGGIGLVVLNFVCPKDVPVIFALSIFCEVSLVIFLVMLVKTIGYKTASKSVYSEEVQADCIGYARTFEAQTTGTEGNLPDYIPMTSPVFEYYYGGQKYQSCYDNFDISANGTIEVGSRSAIRIIPDAPEHVLGSNKKYYHTPLIFAVVGFASFVVLLILILR
;
A
#
# COMPACT_ATOMS: atom_id res chain seq x y z
N MET A 1 -0.97 16.76 11.89
CA MET A 1 -1.86 16.00 12.81
C MET A 1 -2.56 14.95 11.97
N ARG A 2 -2.65 13.68 12.39
CA ARG A 2 -3.21 12.62 11.51
C ARG A 2 -4.72 12.45 11.63
N TYR A 3 -5.29 12.73 12.80
CA TYR A 3 -6.73 12.80 12.95
C TYR A 3 -7.16 14.26 12.90
N ALA A 4 -7.89 14.63 11.84
CA ALA A 4 -8.54 15.93 11.71
C ALA A 4 -10.01 15.75 12.11
N PRO A 5 -10.48 16.38 13.20
CA PRO A 5 -11.89 16.29 13.62
C PRO A 5 -12.89 16.70 12.52
N GLU A 6 -12.46 17.56 11.61
CA GLU A 6 -13.20 18.04 10.45
C GLU A 6 -13.19 17.10 9.24
N ASP A 7 -12.43 16.00 9.27
CA ASP A 7 -12.41 15.03 8.18
C ASP A 7 -13.71 14.22 8.15
N LYS A 8 -14.56 14.57 7.17
CA LYS A 8 -15.86 13.94 6.91
C LYS A 8 -15.77 12.46 6.56
N LYS A 9 -14.57 11.91 6.32
CA LYS A 9 -14.35 10.47 6.12
C LYS A 9 -14.57 9.67 7.41
N TYR A 10 -14.36 10.30 8.57
CA TYR A 10 -14.33 9.63 9.87
C TYR A 10 -15.46 10.10 10.78
N TYR A 11 -16.27 9.15 11.22
CA TYR A 11 -17.22 9.37 12.30
C TYR A 11 -16.50 9.22 13.65
N PHE A 12 -16.49 10.28 14.46
CA PHE A 12 -15.95 10.24 15.81
C PHE A 12 -17.00 9.72 16.80
N SER A 13 -16.60 8.81 17.68
CA SER A 13 -17.43 8.36 18.79
C SER A 13 -16.58 8.01 20.00
N THR A 14 -17.12 8.20 21.20
CA THR A 14 -16.52 7.74 22.46
C THR A 14 -17.06 6.38 22.90
N GLU A 15 -18.02 5.80 22.17
CA GLU A 15 -18.57 4.47 22.47
C GLU A 15 -17.54 3.40 22.13
N MET A 16 -17.13 2.59 23.11
CA MET A 16 -16.24 1.44 22.88
C MET A 16 -16.99 0.34 22.12
N ILE A 17 -18.15 -0.07 22.62
CA ILE A 17 -19.07 -0.96 21.92
C ILE A 17 -20.13 -0.10 21.27
N LEU A 18 -20.18 -0.12 19.94
CA LEU A 18 -21.06 0.78 19.21
C LEU A 18 -22.52 0.35 19.41
N SER A 19 -23.37 1.27 19.85
CA SER A 19 -24.81 1.05 19.94
C SER A 19 -25.42 0.86 18.55
N LYS A 20 -26.65 0.34 18.48
CA LYS A 20 -27.36 0.19 17.20
C LYS A 20 -27.53 1.56 16.52
N ASP A 21 -27.96 2.55 17.28
CA ASP A 21 -28.16 3.93 16.80
C ASP A 21 -26.82 4.56 16.39
N GLY A 22 -25.75 4.34 17.17
CA GLY A 22 -24.39 4.78 16.82
C GLY A 22 -23.85 4.12 15.55
N SER A 23 -24.20 2.87 15.30
CA SER A 23 -23.84 2.14 14.07
C SER A 23 -24.57 2.67 12.86
N GLU A 24 -25.86 2.98 12.99
CA GLU A 24 -26.65 3.58 11.93
C GLU A 24 -26.13 4.99 11.60
N ALA A 25 -25.91 5.83 12.61
CA ALA A 25 -25.34 7.16 12.44
C ALA A 25 -23.95 7.13 11.79
N SER A 26 -23.07 6.21 12.21
CA SER A 26 -21.75 6.04 11.60
C SER A 26 -21.84 5.65 10.12
N TYR A 27 -22.81 4.81 9.77
CA TYR A 27 -23.01 4.35 8.39
C TYR A 27 -23.65 5.43 7.51
N GLU A 28 -24.62 6.18 8.02
CA GLU A 28 -25.19 7.33 7.34
C GLU A 28 -24.15 8.43 7.09
N HIS A 29 -23.27 8.69 8.06
CA HIS A 29 -22.15 9.62 7.91
C HIS A 29 -21.23 9.20 6.76
N PHE A 30 -20.85 7.92 6.71
CA PHE A 30 -20.04 7.37 5.62
C PHE A 30 -20.75 7.46 4.25
N LYS A 31 -22.05 7.14 4.19
CA LYS A 31 -22.85 7.29 2.97
C LYS A 31 -22.91 8.73 2.48
N ALA A 32 -23.12 9.68 3.38
CA ALA A 32 -23.14 11.10 3.06
C ALA A 32 -21.78 11.55 2.50
N TYR A 33 -20.68 11.13 3.12
CA TYR A 33 -19.33 11.34 2.60
C TYR A 33 -19.15 10.76 1.19
N GLN A 34 -19.56 9.51 0.96
CA GLN A 34 -19.48 8.89 -0.38
C GLN A 34 -20.29 9.67 -1.42
N GLN A 35 -21.52 10.06 -1.09
CA GLN A 35 -22.38 10.83 -1.99
C GLN A 35 -21.78 12.20 -2.31
N GLU A 36 -21.20 12.89 -1.32
CA GLU A 36 -20.49 14.15 -1.51
C GLU A 36 -19.28 13.99 -2.44
N MET A 37 -18.49 12.94 -2.24
CA MET A 37 -17.33 12.63 -3.09
C MET A 37 -17.72 12.29 -4.53
N LEU A 38 -18.82 11.55 -4.72
CA LEU A 38 -19.37 11.23 -6.05
C LEU A 38 -19.95 12.46 -6.74
N ALA A 39 -20.59 13.37 -6.00
CA ALA A 39 -21.12 14.62 -6.52
C ALA A 39 -20.02 15.62 -6.92
N HIS A 40 -18.83 15.49 -6.32
CA HIS A 40 -17.70 16.39 -6.56
C HIS A 40 -16.40 15.63 -6.88
N PRO A 41 -16.30 14.97 -8.06
CA PRO A 41 -15.14 14.14 -8.41
C PRO A 41 -13.81 14.93 -8.44
N LYS A 42 -13.88 16.24 -8.71
CA LYS A 42 -12.69 17.13 -8.66
C LYS A 42 -12.20 17.36 -7.23
N SER A 43 -13.10 17.57 -6.26
CA SER A 43 -12.70 17.73 -4.85
C SER A 43 -12.30 16.40 -4.23
N TRP A 44 -12.89 15.29 -4.68
CA TRP A 44 -12.43 13.95 -4.33
C TRP A 44 -10.99 13.70 -4.78
N PHE A 45 -10.65 13.98 -6.06
CA PHE A 45 -9.27 13.90 -6.54
C PHE A 45 -8.33 14.88 -5.81
N ALA A 46 -8.80 16.09 -5.51
CA ALA A 46 -8.01 17.09 -4.77
C ALA A 46 -7.80 16.68 -3.30
N GLY A 47 -8.77 16.02 -2.67
CA GLY A 47 -8.66 15.48 -1.31
C GLY A 47 -7.72 14.28 -1.25
N TYR A 48 -7.82 13.37 -2.21
CA TYR A 48 -6.92 12.20 -2.31
C TYR A 48 -5.46 12.59 -2.57
N SER A 49 -5.22 13.78 -3.11
CA SER A 49 -3.88 14.32 -3.36
C SER A 49 -3.39 15.23 -2.24
N LYS A 50 -4.09 15.38 -1.11
CA LYS A 50 -3.55 16.10 0.05
C LYS A 50 -2.66 15.19 0.89
N THR A 51 -1.62 15.77 1.47
CA THR A 51 -0.84 15.16 2.55
C THR A 51 -1.64 15.14 3.86
N VAL A 52 -1.12 14.43 4.86
CA VAL A 52 -1.68 14.36 6.22
C VAL A 52 -1.89 15.74 6.84
N ASP A 53 -1.09 16.74 6.45
CA ASP A 53 -1.22 18.13 6.94
C ASP A 53 -2.10 19.01 6.04
N GLY A 54 -2.81 18.43 5.06
CA GLY A 54 -3.72 19.15 4.17
C GLY A 54 -3.04 19.87 3.00
N GLU A 55 -1.71 19.82 2.89
CA GLU A 55 -0.94 20.40 1.79
C GLU A 55 -1.10 19.58 0.50
N PRO A 56 -1.32 20.21 -0.67
CA PRO A 56 -1.43 19.50 -1.94
C PRO A 56 -0.11 18.79 -2.28
N GLN A 57 -0.16 17.46 -2.42
CA GLN A 57 0.91 16.70 -3.03
C GLN A 57 1.00 17.07 -4.51
N ASN A 58 2.21 17.05 -5.05
CA ASN A 58 2.40 17.06 -6.50
C ASN A 58 2.11 15.64 -7.02
N PRO A 59 0.96 15.38 -7.68
CA PRO A 59 0.58 14.02 -8.08
C PRO A 59 1.31 13.58 -9.36
N VAL A 60 2.03 14.48 -10.02
CA VAL A 60 2.62 14.27 -11.35
C VAL A 60 3.52 13.03 -11.42
N PRO A 61 4.44 12.77 -10.46
CA PRO A 61 5.26 11.56 -10.50
C PRO A 61 4.44 10.27 -10.44
N GLY A 62 3.43 10.22 -9.56
CA GLY A 62 2.55 9.05 -9.41
C GLY A 62 1.70 8.79 -10.67
N ILE A 63 1.18 9.86 -11.29
CA ILE A 63 0.43 9.76 -12.55
C ILE A 63 1.32 9.25 -13.68
N ILE A 64 2.55 9.79 -13.81
CA ILE A 64 3.49 9.36 -14.85
C ILE A 64 3.82 7.87 -14.68
N ILE A 65 4.12 7.42 -13.46
CA ILE A 65 4.41 6.02 -13.16
C ILE A 65 3.20 5.14 -13.47
N GLY A 66 2.00 5.55 -13.04
CA GLY A 66 0.76 4.83 -13.32
C GLY A 66 0.49 4.68 -14.81
N VAL A 67 0.58 5.78 -15.57
CA VAL A 67 0.40 5.77 -17.03
C VAL A 67 1.44 4.91 -17.72
N ALA A 68 2.72 5.01 -17.33
CA ALA A 68 3.79 4.21 -17.90
C ALA A 68 3.60 2.71 -17.63
N PHE A 69 3.15 2.35 -16.42
CA PHE A 69 2.84 0.98 -16.06
C PHE A 69 1.67 0.41 -16.88
N PHE A 70 0.55 1.15 -16.96
CA PHE A 70 -0.60 0.75 -17.77
C PHE A 70 -0.26 0.64 -19.25
N ALA A 71 0.45 1.62 -19.80
CA ALA A 71 0.93 1.58 -21.18
C ALA A 71 1.85 0.37 -21.41
N GLY A 72 2.75 0.08 -20.47
CA GLY A 72 3.63 -1.08 -20.53
C GLY A 72 2.87 -2.42 -20.56
N ILE A 73 1.82 -2.57 -19.76
CA ILE A 73 0.94 -3.75 -19.78
C ILE A 73 0.25 -3.86 -21.15
N LEU A 74 -0.38 -2.78 -21.62
CA LEU A 74 -1.09 -2.80 -22.90
C LEU A 74 -0.15 -3.11 -24.07
N CYS A 75 1.04 -2.50 -24.09
CA CYS A 75 2.08 -2.79 -25.09
C CYS A 75 2.55 -4.24 -25.01
N SER A 76 2.70 -4.81 -23.80
CA SER A 76 3.10 -6.21 -23.62
C SER A 76 2.02 -7.17 -24.12
N ILE A 77 0.75 -6.93 -23.81
CA ILE A 77 -0.39 -7.71 -24.32
C ILE A 77 -0.42 -7.64 -25.84
N PHE A 78 -0.27 -6.44 -26.42
CA PHE A 78 -0.25 -6.26 -27.86
C PHE A 78 0.91 -7.02 -28.52
N CYS A 79 2.11 -6.99 -27.93
CA CYS A 79 3.26 -7.76 -28.41
C CYS A 79 3.01 -9.28 -28.33
N LEU A 80 2.36 -9.76 -27.27
CA LEU A 80 1.96 -11.18 -27.15
C LEU A 80 0.95 -11.58 -28.22
N CYS A 81 -0.09 -10.75 -28.46
CA CYS A 81 -1.10 -10.99 -29.49
C CYS A 81 -0.49 -11.04 -30.91
N LEU A 82 0.51 -10.20 -31.18
CA LEU A 82 1.23 -10.17 -32.45
C LEU A 82 2.40 -11.17 -32.53
N GLN A 83 2.62 -11.98 -31.48
CA GLN A 83 3.72 -12.94 -31.37
C GLN A 83 5.11 -12.27 -31.54
N ARG A 84 5.23 -10.99 -31.19
CA ARG A 84 6.47 -10.20 -31.26
C ARG A 84 7.20 -10.20 -29.92
N PHE A 85 7.66 -11.39 -29.51
CA PHE A 85 8.31 -11.59 -28.21
C PHE A 85 9.60 -10.77 -28.04
N GLU A 86 10.26 -10.41 -29.14
CA GLU A 86 11.50 -9.62 -29.18
C GLU A 86 11.41 -8.24 -28.51
N TYR A 87 10.21 -7.63 -28.42
CA TYR A 87 10.02 -6.33 -27.77
C TYR A 87 9.67 -6.43 -26.29
N LEU A 88 9.23 -7.59 -25.82
CA LEU A 88 8.78 -7.76 -24.42
C LEU A 88 9.87 -7.43 -23.39
N PRO A 89 11.15 -7.88 -23.53
CA PRO A 89 12.17 -7.57 -22.54
C PRO A 89 12.46 -6.07 -22.46
N TRP A 90 12.35 -5.33 -23.57
CA TRP A 90 12.54 -3.88 -23.58
C TRP A 90 11.42 -3.14 -22.87
N ILE A 91 10.17 -3.52 -23.16
CA ILE A 91 8.99 -2.90 -22.55
C ILE A 91 8.96 -3.18 -21.04
N LEU A 92 9.06 -4.45 -20.66
CA LEU A 92 9.04 -4.88 -19.27
C LEU A 92 10.27 -4.37 -18.52
N GLY A 93 11.44 -4.39 -19.15
CA GLY A 93 12.67 -3.86 -18.58
C GLY A 93 12.59 -2.36 -18.30
N ALA A 94 12.07 -1.57 -19.24
CA ALA A 94 11.87 -0.14 -19.04
C ALA A 94 10.89 0.16 -17.90
N VAL A 95 9.77 -0.58 -17.82
CA VAL A 95 8.80 -0.44 -16.73
C VAL A 95 9.45 -0.80 -15.38
N MET A 96 10.21 -1.88 -15.30
CA MET A 96 10.90 -2.30 -14.08
C MET A 96 11.95 -1.30 -13.62
N VAL A 97 12.76 -0.77 -14.54
CA VAL A 97 13.74 0.29 -14.22
C VAL A 97 13.03 1.55 -13.75
N LEU A 98 11.95 1.97 -14.41
CA LEU A 98 11.17 3.15 -14.00
C LEU A 98 10.61 2.98 -12.57
N LEU A 99 9.99 1.83 -12.29
CA LEU A 99 9.49 1.51 -10.95
C LEU A 99 10.64 1.46 -9.94
N GLY A 100 11.76 0.83 -10.28
CA GLY A 100 12.92 0.73 -9.41
C GLY A 100 13.54 2.08 -9.06
N VAL A 101 13.72 2.95 -10.06
CA VAL A 101 14.19 4.33 -9.88
C VAL A 101 13.20 5.14 -9.04
N SER A 102 11.90 5.02 -9.29
CA SER A 102 10.89 5.71 -8.49
C SER A 102 10.93 5.29 -7.02
N SER A 103 11.09 3.99 -6.74
CA SER A 103 11.18 3.47 -5.36
C SER A 103 12.44 3.99 -4.65
N LEU A 104 13.57 4.09 -5.35
CA LEU A 104 14.80 4.70 -4.82
C LEU A 104 14.62 6.19 -4.52
N LEU A 105 14.05 6.95 -5.44
CA LEU A 105 13.90 8.40 -5.32
C LEU A 105 12.84 8.79 -4.28
N MET A 106 11.80 7.97 -4.11
CA MET A 106 10.74 8.20 -3.14
C MET A 106 11.02 7.58 -1.76
N ALA A 107 12.16 6.90 -1.59
CA ALA A 107 12.53 6.24 -0.36
C ALA A 107 12.48 7.18 0.86
N GLY A 108 11.64 6.85 1.85
CA GLY A 108 11.48 7.63 3.08
C GLY A 108 10.59 8.88 2.95
N THR A 109 10.17 9.26 1.74
CA THR A 109 9.14 10.29 1.56
C THR A 109 7.73 9.71 1.78
N SER A 110 7.55 8.40 1.58
CA SER A 110 6.24 7.77 1.74
C SER A 110 5.71 7.81 3.18
N ALA A 111 6.61 7.71 4.16
CA ALA A 111 6.27 7.79 5.58
C ALA A 111 5.79 9.18 6.03
N LYS A 112 5.98 10.23 5.22
CA LYS A 112 5.56 11.61 5.54
C LYS A 112 4.37 12.09 4.71
N LYS A 113 3.96 11.32 3.71
CA LYS A 113 3.04 11.82 2.68
C LYS A 113 1.82 10.95 2.44
N PHE A 114 1.89 9.63 2.61
CA PHE A 114 0.77 8.75 2.30
C PHE A 114 -0.02 8.32 3.55
N GLU A 115 -1.35 8.35 3.42
CA GLU A 115 -2.28 7.67 4.33
C GLU A 115 -2.09 6.16 4.21
N GLY A 116 -1.17 5.60 4.99
CA GLY A 116 -0.96 4.15 5.04
C GLY A 116 0.15 3.73 5.98
N PHE A 117 0.38 2.41 6.03
CA PHE A 117 1.47 1.83 6.80
C PHE A 117 2.82 2.29 6.28
N ALA A 118 3.62 2.91 7.14
CA ALA A 118 4.93 3.40 6.77
C ALA A 118 5.91 2.23 6.59
N GLU A 119 6.56 2.20 5.44
CA GLU A 119 7.61 1.25 5.14
C GLU A 119 8.99 1.87 5.42
N SER A 120 9.98 1.05 5.77
CA SER A 120 11.32 1.56 5.99
C SER A 120 11.94 2.07 4.68
N ALA A 121 12.63 3.21 4.73
CA ALA A 121 13.34 3.74 3.58
C ALA A 121 14.39 2.77 3.03
N LEU A 122 14.97 1.92 3.89
CA LEU A 122 15.91 0.88 3.48
C LEU A 122 15.24 -0.19 2.61
N CYS A 123 14.06 -0.69 3.02
CA CYS A 123 13.30 -1.67 2.24
C CYS A 123 12.94 -1.12 0.86
N GLN A 124 12.40 0.10 0.80
CA GLN A 124 12.08 0.78 -0.47
C GLN A 124 13.31 0.91 -1.38
N ARG A 125 14.48 1.22 -0.82
CA ARG A 125 15.73 1.28 -1.60
C ARG A 125 16.13 -0.08 -2.14
N ILE A 126 16.06 -1.13 -1.33
CA ILE A 126 16.37 -2.50 -1.75
C ILE A 126 15.42 -2.94 -2.87
N GLU A 127 14.12 -2.68 -2.73
CA GLU A 127 13.13 -2.94 -3.79
C GLU A 127 13.47 -2.20 -5.08
N GLY A 128 13.89 -0.94 -4.95
CA GLY A 128 14.31 -0.13 -6.09
C GLY A 128 15.51 -0.71 -6.83
N VAL A 129 16.53 -1.17 -6.08
CA VAL A 129 17.70 -1.86 -6.66
C VAL A 129 17.28 -3.17 -7.34
N ILE A 130 16.43 -3.98 -6.72
CA ILE A 130 15.93 -5.24 -7.31
C ILE A 130 15.19 -4.94 -8.62
N GLY A 131 14.34 -3.92 -8.66
CA GLY A 131 13.61 -3.53 -9.87
C GLY A 131 14.55 -3.09 -11.00
N ILE A 132 15.59 -2.31 -10.70
CA ILE A 132 16.60 -1.91 -11.68
C ILE A 132 17.38 -3.11 -12.20
N LEU A 133 17.86 -3.98 -11.31
CA LEU A 133 18.61 -5.17 -11.68
C LEU A 133 17.76 -6.13 -12.52
N GLY A 134 16.49 -6.32 -12.17
CA GLY A 134 15.54 -7.11 -12.96
C GLY A 134 15.29 -6.53 -14.35
N GLY A 135 15.15 -5.20 -14.44
CA GLY A 135 15.01 -4.54 -15.73
C GLY A 135 16.25 -4.66 -16.61
N ILE A 136 17.45 -4.56 -16.02
CA ILE A 136 18.72 -4.84 -16.72
C ILE A 136 18.79 -6.32 -17.12
N GLY A 137 18.38 -7.24 -16.25
CA GLY A 137 18.32 -8.68 -16.51
C GLY A 137 17.48 -9.01 -17.74
N LEU A 138 16.30 -8.40 -17.86
CA LEU A 138 15.45 -8.52 -19.05
C LEU A 138 16.14 -8.02 -20.33
N VAL A 139 16.84 -6.88 -20.26
CA VAL A 139 17.63 -6.37 -21.40
C VAL A 139 18.74 -7.36 -21.77
N VAL A 140 19.45 -7.93 -20.79
CA VAL A 140 20.50 -8.94 -21.01
C VAL A 140 19.93 -10.20 -21.66
N LEU A 141 18.76 -10.68 -21.21
CA LEU A 141 18.10 -11.85 -21.82
C LEU A 141 17.85 -11.67 -23.31
N ASN A 142 17.55 -10.45 -23.78
CA ASN A 142 17.38 -10.17 -25.21
C ASN A 142 18.66 -10.37 -26.04
N PHE A 143 19.85 -10.34 -25.42
CA PHE A 143 21.13 -10.57 -26.09
C PHE A 143 21.68 -11.99 -25.90
N VAL A 144 21.35 -12.62 -24.78
CA VAL A 144 21.93 -13.92 -24.40
C VAL A 144 21.04 -15.10 -24.81
N CYS A 145 19.71 -14.95 -24.74
CA CYS A 145 18.82 -16.06 -25.05
C CYS A 145 18.58 -16.21 -26.57
N PRO A 146 18.67 -17.45 -27.10
CA PRO A 146 18.38 -17.74 -28.50
C PRO A 146 16.92 -17.39 -28.84
N LYS A 147 16.73 -16.58 -29.89
CA LYS A 147 15.41 -16.09 -30.33
C LYS A 147 14.72 -17.02 -31.32
N ASP A 148 15.48 -17.93 -31.90
CA ASP A 148 15.05 -19.00 -32.79
C ASP A 148 14.21 -20.07 -32.06
N VAL A 149 14.28 -20.13 -30.73
CA VAL A 149 13.39 -20.95 -29.91
C VAL A 149 12.46 -20.05 -29.09
N PRO A 150 11.33 -19.58 -29.68
CA PRO A 150 10.48 -18.55 -29.07
C PRO A 150 9.89 -18.97 -27.72
N VAL A 151 9.67 -20.27 -27.50
CA VAL A 151 9.17 -20.81 -26.24
C VAL A 151 10.20 -20.63 -25.11
N ILE A 152 11.46 -21.01 -25.34
CA ILE A 152 12.53 -20.86 -24.34
C ILE A 152 12.78 -19.37 -24.05
N PHE A 153 12.75 -18.54 -25.10
CA PHE A 153 12.88 -17.09 -24.96
C PHE A 153 11.76 -16.50 -24.10
N ALA A 154 10.50 -16.85 -24.36
CA ALA A 154 9.35 -16.41 -23.56
C ALA A 154 9.43 -16.91 -22.12
N LEU A 155 9.75 -18.20 -21.90
CA LEU A 155 9.91 -18.78 -20.56
C LEU A 155 11.00 -18.05 -19.77
N SER A 156 12.11 -17.68 -20.41
CA SER A 156 13.21 -16.93 -19.78
C SER A 156 12.76 -15.55 -19.29
N ILE A 157 11.96 -14.83 -20.10
CA ILE A 157 11.39 -13.53 -19.72
C ILE A 157 10.50 -13.68 -18.48
N PHE A 158 9.57 -14.64 -18.50
CA PHE A 158 8.68 -14.86 -17.36
C PHE A 158 9.43 -15.37 -16.12
N CYS A 159 10.50 -16.15 -16.29
CA CYS A 159 11.35 -16.61 -15.20
C CYS A 159 12.00 -15.42 -14.47
N GLU A 160 12.57 -14.48 -15.21
CA GLU A 160 13.15 -13.25 -14.66
C GLU A 160 12.10 -12.40 -13.96
N VAL A 161 10.93 -12.20 -14.58
CA VAL A 161 9.83 -11.44 -13.95
C VAL A 161 9.38 -12.08 -12.64
N SER A 162 9.23 -13.40 -12.60
CA SER A 162 8.85 -14.14 -11.39
C SER A 162 9.91 -14.03 -10.29
N LEU A 163 11.21 -14.05 -10.64
CA LEU A 163 12.31 -13.84 -9.69
C LEU A 163 12.25 -12.43 -9.08
N VAL A 164 12.06 -11.40 -9.90
CA VAL A 164 11.95 -10.01 -9.45
C VAL A 164 10.75 -9.83 -8.51
N ILE A 165 9.59 -10.34 -8.88
CA ILE A 165 8.37 -10.28 -8.05
C ILE A 165 8.61 -10.98 -6.71
N PHE A 166 9.21 -12.18 -6.72
CA PHE A 166 9.54 -12.91 -5.49
C PHE A 166 10.42 -12.07 -4.56
N LEU A 167 11.53 -11.52 -5.08
CA LEU A 167 12.49 -10.76 -4.28
C LEU A 167 11.90 -9.47 -3.73
N VAL A 168 11.17 -8.69 -4.55
CA VAL A 168 10.50 -7.46 -4.09
C VAL A 168 9.48 -7.76 -3.00
N MET A 169 8.64 -8.77 -3.20
CA MET A 169 7.58 -9.13 -2.25
C MET A 169 8.16 -9.71 -0.95
N LEU A 170 9.26 -10.45 -1.03
CA LEU A 170 9.99 -10.92 0.15
C LEU A 170 10.51 -9.74 0.98
N VAL A 171 11.10 -8.72 0.33
CA VAL A 171 11.56 -7.51 1.01
C VAL A 171 10.40 -6.78 1.68
N LYS A 172 9.24 -6.64 1.01
CA LYS A 172 8.01 -6.09 1.62
C LYS A 172 7.56 -6.86 2.84
N THR A 173 7.51 -8.18 2.76
CA THR A 173 7.12 -9.02 3.90
C THR A 173 8.05 -8.81 5.08
N ILE A 174 9.37 -8.76 4.85
CA ILE A 174 10.36 -8.50 5.91
C ILE A 174 10.18 -7.09 6.48
N GLY A 175 10.03 -6.08 5.62
CA GLY A 175 9.80 -4.69 6.00
C GLY A 175 8.58 -4.54 6.89
N TYR A 176 7.43 -5.06 6.48
CA TYR A 176 6.20 -4.97 7.28
C TYR A 176 6.25 -5.76 8.60
N LYS A 177 6.95 -6.90 8.62
CA LYS A 177 7.15 -7.68 9.85
C LYS A 177 8.07 -6.95 10.85
N THR A 178 9.03 -6.17 10.36
CA THR A 178 10.05 -5.50 11.19
C THR A 178 9.74 -4.02 11.46
N ALA A 179 8.75 -3.44 10.79
CA ALA A 179 8.38 -2.03 10.90
C ALA A 179 8.10 -1.56 12.34
N SER A 180 7.56 -2.42 13.21
CA SER A 180 7.36 -2.09 14.63
C SER A 180 8.65 -1.82 15.41
N LYS A 181 9.80 -2.19 14.85
CA LYS A 181 11.13 -1.95 15.42
C LYS A 181 11.94 -0.95 14.60
N SER A 182 11.77 -0.94 13.27
CA SER A 182 12.60 -0.15 12.36
C SER A 182 12.00 1.18 11.93
N VAL A 183 10.68 1.35 12.02
CA VAL A 183 9.96 2.54 11.55
C VAL A 183 9.23 3.20 12.73
N TYR A 184 8.38 2.42 13.41
CA TYR A 184 7.67 2.86 14.61
C TYR A 184 8.52 2.55 15.85
N SER A 185 9.68 3.20 15.93
CA SER A 185 10.74 2.84 16.87
C SER A 185 10.55 3.42 18.28
N GLU A 186 9.81 4.52 18.40
CA GLU A 186 9.64 5.22 19.68
C GLU A 186 8.32 4.82 20.34
N GLU A 187 8.35 4.58 21.65
CA GLU A 187 7.16 4.27 22.43
C GLU A 187 6.81 5.46 23.32
N VAL A 188 5.57 5.94 23.20
CA VAL A 188 5.05 7.09 23.96
C VAL A 188 3.78 6.71 24.68
N GLN A 189 3.53 7.36 25.82
CA GLN A 189 2.30 7.20 26.57
C GLN A 189 1.24 8.15 26.01
N ALA A 190 0.10 7.61 25.62
CA ALA A 190 -0.99 8.37 25.03
C ALA A 190 -2.32 8.07 25.73
N ASP A 191 -3.19 9.07 25.76
CA ASP A 191 -4.55 8.95 26.30
C ASP A 191 -5.52 8.67 25.15
N CYS A 192 -6.36 7.65 25.30
CA CYS A 192 -7.41 7.36 24.33
C CYS A 192 -8.57 8.35 24.52
N ILE A 193 -8.85 9.20 23.53
CA ILE A 193 -9.89 10.22 23.62
C ILE A 193 -11.20 9.81 22.92
N GLY A 194 -11.18 8.71 22.14
CA GLY A 194 -12.34 8.23 21.40
C GLY A 194 -11.93 7.30 20.26
N TYR A 195 -12.79 7.15 19.26
CA TYR A 195 -12.60 6.27 18.13
C TYR A 195 -12.95 6.98 16.83
N ALA A 196 -12.07 6.86 15.84
CA ALA A 196 -12.36 7.16 14.45
C ALA A 196 -12.96 5.91 13.80
N ARG A 197 -14.12 6.07 13.17
CA ARG A 197 -14.90 4.98 12.59
C ARG A 197 -15.22 5.29 11.14
N THR A 198 -15.11 4.31 10.28
CA THR A 198 -15.43 4.42 8.85
C THR A 198 -15.78 3.04 8.30
N PHE A 199 -15.96 2.94 6.98
CA PHE A 199 -16.25 1.69 6.32
C PHE A 199 -15.35 1.48 5.09
N GLU A 200 -15.03 0.23 4.80
CA GLU A 200 -14.36 -0.17 3.57
C GLU A 200 -15.27 -1.08 2.74
N ALA A 201 -15.23 -0.94 1.41
CA ALA A 201 -15.99 -1.80 0.52
C ALA A 201 -15.40 -3.22 0.54
N GLN A 202 -16.24 -4.23 0.82
CA GLN A 202 -15.83 -5.62 0.75
C GLN A 202 -15.75 -6.05 -0.72
N THR A 203 -14.60 -6.57 -1.14
CA THR A 203 -14.35 -6.96 -2.54
C THR A 203 -15.03 -8.28 -2.94
N THR A 204 -15.63 -8.99 -1.99
CA THR A 204 -16.33 -10.27 -2.21
C THR A 204 -17.84 -10.03 -2.24
N GLY A 205 -18.32 -9.41 -3.32
CA GLY A 205 -19.75 -9.29 -3.58
C GLY A 205 -20.27 -10.58 -4.20
N THR A 206 -21.00 -11.38 -3.41
CA THR A 206 -21.93 -12.39 -3.97
C THR A 206 -23.03 -11.62 -4.70
N GLU A 207 -23.32 -11.99 -5.96
CA GLU A 207 -24.27 -11.30 -6.84
C GLU A 207 -25.60 -10.95 -6.13
N GLY A 208 -25.97 -9.66 -6.17
CA GLY A 208 -27.36 -9.21 -5.93
C GLY A 208 -27.63 -8.37 -4.68
N ASN A 209 -26.71 -8.30 -3.70
CA ASN A 209 -26.89 -7.44 -2.53
C ASN A 209 -25.99 -6.20 -2.60
N LEU A 210 -26.42 -5.10 -1.96
CA LEU A 210 -25.63 -3.87 -1.78
C LEU A 210 -24.19 -4.22 -1.38
N PRO A 211 -23.16 -3.44 -1.78
CA PRO A 211 -21.79 -3.73 -1.38
C PRO A 211 -21.74 -3.85 0.15
N ASP A 212 -21.43 -5.04 0.65
CA ASP A 212 -21.23 -5.25 2.07
C ASP A 212 -20.08 -4.35 2.48
N TYR A 213 -20.38 -3.40 3.35
CA TYR A 213 -19.39 -2.46 3.87
C TYR A 213 -18.86 -3.02 5.19
N ILE A 214 -17.55 -3.20 5.27
CA ILE A 214 -16.89 -3.68 6.48
C ILE A 214 -16.65 -2.48 7.40
N PRO A 215 -17.10 -2.51 8.66
CA PRO A 215 -16.78 -1.46 9.61
C PRO A 215 -15.29 -1.48 9.96
N MET A 216 -14.70 -0.29 9.96
CA MET A 216 -13.32 -0.04 10.29
C MET A 216 -13.25 0.91 11.48
N THR A 217 -12.46 0.56 12.49
CA THR A 217 -12.32 1.37 13.71
C THR A 217 -10.85 1.53 14.09
N SER A 218 -10.50 2.71 14.56
CA SER A 218 -9.23 2.99 15.23
C SER A 218 -9.47 3.84 16.49
N PRO A 219 -8.81 3.56 17.63
CA PRO A 219 -8.71 4.54 18.70
C PRO A 219 -8.06 5.82 18.19
N VAL A 220 -8.45 6.94 18.80
CA VAL A 220 -7.83 8.25 18.63
C VAL A 220 -7.05 8.56 19.90
N PHE A 221 -5.76 8.81 19.71
CA PHE A 221 -4.81 9.07 20.78
C PHE A 221 -4.50 10.55 20.86
N GLU A 222 -4.38 11.03 22.09
CA GLU A 222 -3.81 12.32 22.42
C GLU A 222 -2.51 12.13 23.21
N TYR A 223 -1.42 12.77 22.78
CA TYR A 223 -0.10 12.63 23.41
C TYR A 223 0.80 13.83 23.13
N TYR A 224 1.92 13.90 23.86
CA TYR A 224 2.95 14.91 23.66
C TYR A 224 4.25 14.26 23.22
N TYR A 225 4.89 14.83 22.20
CA TYR A 225 6.21 14.43 21.73
C TYR A 225 7.00 15.68 21.31
N GLY A 226 8.27 15.78 21.71
CA GLY A 226 9.09 16.95 21.37
C GLY A 226 8.51 18.31 21.83
N GLY A 227 7.69 18.33 22.88
CA GLY A 227 7.00 19.54 23.37
C GLY A 227 5.77 19.96 22.57
N GLN A 228 5.38 19.21 21.54
CA GLN A 228 4.17 19.44 20.75
C GLN A 228 3.08 18.42 21.10
N LYS A 229 1.84 18.87 21.04
CA LYS A 229 0.65 18.03 21.26
C LYS A 229 0.22 17.42 19.93
N TYR A 230 -0.05 16.12 19.92
CA TYR A 230 -0.52 15.38 18.76
C TYR A 230 -1.87 14.71 19.04
N GLN A 231 -2.69 14.64 18.00
CA GLN A 231 -3.88 13.79 17.93
C GLN A 231 -3.76 12.89 16.71
N SER A 232 -3.86 11.57 16.92
CA SER A 232 -3.59 10.59 15.87
C SER A 232 -4.40 9.31 16.06
N CYS A 233 -4.86 8.73 14.96
CA CYS A 233 -5.37 7.37 14.90
C CYS A 233 -4.26 6.42 14.40
N TYR A 234 -4.51 5.11 14.48
CA TYR A 234 -3.63 4.13 13.87
C TYR A 234 -3.50 4.34 12.37
N ASP A 235 -2.31 4.03 11.86
CA ASP A 235 -2.03 4.07 10.43
C ASP A 235 -2.89 3.08 9.64
N ASN A 236 -3.30 2.01 10.32
CA ASN A 236 -4.16 0.96 9.80
C ASN A 236 -5.31 0.70 10.76
N PHE A 237 -6.53 0.79 10.25
CA PHE A 237 -7.73 0.57 11.05
C PHE A 237 -7.98 -0.94 11.25
N ASP A 238 -8.56 -1.29 12.38
CA ASP A 238 -9.00 -2.65 12.66
C ASP A 238 -10.36 -2.90 11.98
N ILE A 239 -10.53 -4.10 11.40
CA ILE A 239 -11.84 -4.56 10.91
C ILE A 239 -12.67 -4.91 12.14
N SER A 240 -13.48 -3.96 12.58
CA SER A 240 -14.30 -4.04 13.78
C SER A 240 -15.21 -2.81 13.84
N ALA A 241 -16.42 -2.99 14.34
CA ALA A 241 -17.28 -1.90 14.79
C ALA A 241 -17.06 -1.56 16.28
N ASN A 242 -16.15 -2.24 16.97
CA ASN A 242 -15.86 -1.99 18.37
C ASN A 242 -14.43 -1.49 18.55
N GLY A 243 -14.26 -0.58 19.50
CA GLY A 243 -12.98 -0.09 19.96
C GLY A 243 -12.18 -1.16 20.71
N THR A 244 -10.86 -1.00 20.71
CA THR A 244 -9.92 -1.94 21.34
C THR A 244 -9.30 -1.40 22.63
N ILE A 245 -9.38 -0.10 22.89
CA ILE A 245 -8.77 0.60 24.03
C ILE A 245 -9.78 1.55 24.63
N GLU A 246 -10.12 1.37 25.90
CA GLU A 246 -11.13 2.16 26.61
C GLU A 246 -10.84 3.68 26.59
N VAL A 247 -11.88 4.50 26.40
CA VAL A 247 -11.75 5.96 26.38
C VAL A 247 -11.42 6.47 27.78
N GLY A 248 -10.49 7.41 27.86
CA GLY A 248 -9.91 7.92 29.11
C GLY A 248 -8.82 7.04 29.69
N SER A 249 -8.55 5.87 29.10
CA SER A 249 -7.41 5.04 29.49
C SER A 249 -6.12 5.52 28.84
N ARG A 250 -5.00 5.21 29.52
CA ARG A 250 -3.66 5.52 29.06
C ARG A 250 -2.99 4.26 28.52
N SER A 251 -2.43 4.33 27.32
CA SER A 251 -1.79 3.20 26.64
C SER A 251 -0.44 3.59 26.05
N ALA A 252 0.47 2.62 25.99
CA ALA A 252 1.73 2.77 25.27
C ALA A 252 1.48 2.55 23.77
N ILE A 253 1.79 3.56 22.96
CA ILE A 253 1.70 3.50 21.49
C ILE A 253 3.09 3.65 20.88
N ARG A 254 3.27 3.11 19.68
CA ARG A 254 4.52 3.27 18.92
C ARG A 254 4.34 4.27 17.79
N ILE A 255 5.26 5.24 17.71
CA ILE A 255 5.24 6.32 16.73
C ILE A 255 6.52 6.32 15.88
N ILE A 256 6.46 7.02 14.75
CA ILE A 256 7.65 7.32 13.94
C ILE A 256 8.28 8.61 14.51
N PRO A 257 9.52 8.62 15.01
CA PRO A 257 10.14 9.82 15.60
C PRO A 257 10.14 11.05 14.67
N ASP A 258 10.40 10.81 13.37
CA ASP A 258 10.51 11.86 12.34
C ASP A 258 9.16 12.27 11.73
N ALA A 259 8.07 11.60 12.14
CA ALA A 259 6.69 11.81 11.70
C ALA A 259 5.73 11.33 12.81
N PRO A 260 5.74 11.97 13.99
CA PRO A 260 5.10 11.46 15.21
C PRO A 260 3.60 11.21 15.05
N GLU A 261 2.93 11.91 14.15
CA GLU A 261 1.52 11.72 13.80
C GLU A 261 1.19 10.31 13.24
N HIS A 262 2.19 9.52 12.87
CA HIS A 262 2.04 8.12 12.46
C HIS A 262 2.10 7.18 13.66
N VAL A 263 1.02 6.42 13.89
CA VAL A 263 0.89 5.49 15.02
C VAL A 263 0.73 4.07 14.51
N LEU A 264 1.52 3.15 15.05
CA LEU A 264 1.49 1.75 14.67
C LEU A 264 0.16 1.09 15.05
N GLY A 265 -0.63 0.70 14.03
CA GLY A 265 -1.78 -0.19 14.18
C GLY A 265 -1.43 -1.68 14.02
N SER A 266 -2.46 -2.52 13.86
CA SER A 266 -2.28 -3.94 13.59
C SER A 266 -1.58 -4.17 12.23
N ASN A 267 -0.40 -4.78 12.25
CA ASN A 267 0.38 -5.08 11.04
C ASN A 267 0.04 -6.43 10.40
N LYS A 268 -0.84 -7.24 11.03
CA LYS A 268 -1.07 -8.64 10.64
C LYS A 268 -1.51 -8.79 9.18
N LYS A 269 -2.42 -7.93 8.72
CA LYS A 269 -2.98 -8.02 7.36
C LYS A 269 -2.00 -7.59 6.27
N TYR A 270 -1.09 -6.66 6.58
CA TYR A 270 -0.26 -6.01 5.58
C TYR A 270 0.89 -6.90 5.08
N TYR A 271 1.38 -7.83 5.90
CA TYR A 271 2.42 -8.77 5.45
C TYR A 271 1.88 -10.02 4.74
N HIS A 272 0.59 -10.36 4.89
CA HIS A 272 0.02 -11.57 4.27
C HIS A 272 0.00 -11.48 2.75
N THR A 273 -0.47 -10.37 2.19
CA THR A 273 -0.49 -10.15 0.73
C THR A 273 0.88 -10.30 0.09
N PRO A 274 1.93 -9.53 0.50
CA PRO A 274 3.26 -9.70 -0.08
C PRO A 274 3.82 -11.11 0.18
N LEU A 275 3.51 -11.74 1.31
CA LEU A 275 3.94 -13.12 1.56
C LEU A 275 3.35 -14.11 0.54
N ILE A 276 2.05 -13.99 0.24
CA ILE A 276 1.38 -14.84 -0.77
C ILE A 276 2.05 -14.62 -2.14
N PHE A 277 2.25 -13.36 -2.55
CA PHE A 277 2.91 -13.07 -3.83
C PHE A 277 4.36 -13.55 -3.87
N ALA A 278 5.10 -13.48 -2.76
CA ALA A 278 6.44 -14.03 -2.67
C ALA A 278 6.44 -15.56 -2.86
N VAL A 279 5.55 -16.28 -2.18
CA VAL A 279 5.43 -17.74 -2.32
C VAL A 279 5.03 -18.14 -3.75
N VAL A 280 4.04 -17.46 -4.34
CA VAL A 280 3.60 -17.74 -5.72
C VAL A 280 4.70 -17.40 -6.73
N GLY A 281 5.38 -16.26 -6.56
CA GLY A 281 6.50 -15.85 -7.40
C GLY A 281 7.66 -16.85 -7.34
N PHE A 282 8.02 -17.33 -6.15
CA PHE A 282 9.05 -18.35 -5.97
C PHE A 282 8.67 -19.68 -6.63
N ALA A 283 7.44 -20.16 -6.41
CA ALA A 283 6.96 -21.39 -7.03
C ALA A 283 6.96 -21.28 -8.57
N SER A 284 6.50 -20.15 -9.11
CA SER A 284 6.53 -19.87 -10.56
C SER A 284 7.97 -19.86 -11.09
N PHE A 285 8.90 -19.18 -10.41
CA PHE A 285 10.31 -19.14 -10.78
C PHE A 285 10.91 -20.55 -10.86
N VAL A 286 10.70 -21.39 -9.83
CA VAL A 286 11.22 -22.76 -9.78
C VAL A 286 10.67 -23.61 -10.93
N VAL A 287 9.35 -23.56 -11.18
CA VAL A 287 8.72 -24.31 -12.27
C VAL A 287 9.26 -23.87 -13.63
N LEU A 288 9.33 -22.56 -13.88
CA LEU A 288 9.84 -22.01 -15.15
C LEU A 288 11.32 -22.38 -15.35
N LEU A 289 12.13 -22.33 -14.29
CA LEU A 289 13.54 -22.71 -14.34
C LEU A 289 13.69 -24.20 -14.71
N ILE A 290 12.90 -25.09 -14.11
CA ILE A 290 12.91 -26.53 -14.44
C ILE A 290 12.51 -26.76 -15.90
N LEU A 291 11.53 -26.01 -16.41
CA LEU A 291 11.09 -26.12 -17.81
C LEU A 291 12.14 -25.62 -18.80
N ILE A 292 12.94 -24.62 -18.44
CA ILE A 292 14.04 -24.11 -19.28
C ILE A 292 15.22 -25.08 -19.31
N LEU A 293 15.48 -25.79 -18.20
CA LEU A 293 16.63 -26.70 -18.08
C LEU A 293 16.38 -28.10 -18.66
N ARG A 294 15.15 -28.41 -19.07
CA ARG A 294 14.77 -29.70 -19.69
C ARG A 294 14.74 -29.61 -21.20
#